data_AF-A0A3D3PH49-F1
#
_entry.id   AF-A0A3D3PH49-F1
#
_cell.length_a   1.000
_cell.length_b   1.000
_cell.length_c   1.000
_cell.angle_alpha   90.00
_cell.angle_beta   90.00
_cell.angle_gamma   90.00
#
_symmetry.space_group_name_H-M   'P 1'
#
loop_
_entity.id
_entity.type
_entity.pdbx_description
1 polymer ?
#
loop_
_entity_poly.entity_id
_entity_poly.type
_entity_poly.pdbx_seq_one_letter_code
_entity_poly.pdbx_strand_id
1 'polypeptide(L)'
;GTEVAGTVELDPALRSQVAENDTVFIYARAAQGPRFPLAVLRKQVKDLPLSFVLDDSMSMTPVAKLSDFPLVVVGARISKTGNATPSAGDLEGSIAPVPPGSKGLKIRISTRRN
;
A
#
# COMPACT_ATOMS: atom_id res chain seq x y z
N GLY A 1 17.35 -4.50 8.30
CA GLY A 1 16.12 -5.28 8.45
C GLY A 1 15.60 -5.66 7.09
N THR A 2 14.68 -6.61 7.02
CA THR A 2 14.07 -7.00 5.76
C THR A 2 13.03 -5.96 5.36
N GLU A 3 13.11 -5.47 4.12
CA GLU A 3 12.26 -4.38 3.61
C GLU A 3 11.66 -4.76 2.25
N VAL A 4 10.56 -4.12 1.86
CA VAL A 4 10.09 -4.13 0.47
C VAL A 4 10.08 -2.71 -0.07
N ALA A 5 10.48 -2.54 -1.33
CA ALA A 5 10.63 -1.21 -1.93
C ALA A 5 10.16 -1.17 -3.38
N GLY A 6 9.66 -0.01 -3.81
CA GLY A 6 9.15 0.15 -5.17
C GLY A 6 8.62 1.54 -5.47
N THR A 7 7.82 1.63 -6.51
CA THR A 7 7.14 2.84 -6.95
C THR A 7 5.64 2.58 -7.00
N VAL A 8 4.86 3.58 -6.58
CA VAL A 8 3.41 3.59 -6.74
C VAL A 8 2.99 4.73 -7.65
N GLU A 9 2.06 4.44 -8.55
CA GLU A 9 1.47 5.39 -9.49
C GLU A 9 -0.06 5.27 -9.52
N LEU A 10 -0.71 6.38 -9.85
CA LEU A 10 -2.14 6.42 -10.14
C LEU A 10 -2.36 6.28 -11.65
N ASP A 11 -3.26 5.38 -12.04
CA ASP A 11 -3.70 5.27 -13.42
C ASP A 11 -4.26 6.61 -13.92
N PRO A 12 -3.75 7.16 -15.04
CA PRO A 12 -4.23 8.42 -15.60
C PRO A 12 -5.74 8.49 -15.79
N ALA A 13 -6.40 7.37 -16.10
CA ALA A 13 -7.85 7.29 -16.28
C ALA A 13 -8.66 7.57 -15.00
N LEU A 14 -8.02 7.48 -13.82
CA LEU A 14 -8.66 7.71 -12.52
C LEU A 14 -8.33 9.08 -11.91
N ARG A 15 -7.50 9.92 -12.56
CA ARG A 15 -7.08 11.22 -12.02
C ARG A 15 -8.25 12.17 -11.74
N SER A 16 -9.28 12.14 -12.58
CA SER A 16 -10.49 12.97 -12.39
C SER A 16 -11.34 12.52 -11.19
N GLN A 17 -11.07 11.35 -10.62
CA GLN A 17 -11.81 10.81 -9.50
C GLN A 17 -11.16 11.12 -8.16
N VAL A 18 -10.02 11.83 -8.10
CA VAL A 18 -9.25 12.10 -6.88
C VAL A 18 -8.95 13.57 -6.66
N ALA A 19 -8.86 13.97 -5.39
CA ALA A 19 -8.31 15.25 -5.00
C ALA A 19 -6.81 15.09 -4.67
N GLU A 20 -6.03 16.13 -4.93
CA GLU A 20 -4.58 16.14 -4.67
C GLU A 20 -4.22 15.86 -3.20
N ASN A 21 -5.10 16.22 -2.27
CA ASN A 21 -4.94 16.03 -0.83
C ASN A 21 -5.54 14.71 -0.31
N ASP A 22 -6.17 13.90 -1.17
CA ASP A 22 -6.67 12.58 -0.78
C ASP A 22 -5.51 11.75 -0.22
N THR A 23 -5.80 10.98 0.84
CA THR A 23 -4.76 10.20 1.53
C THR A 23 -4.46 8.93 0.75
N VAL A 24 -3.17 8.67 0.52
CA VAL A 24 -2.66 7.43 -0.08
C VAL A 24 -2.03 6.58 1.03
N PHE A 25 -2.56 5.37 1.22
CA PHE A 25 -1.98 4.35 2.09
C PHE A 25 -1.24 3.32 1.24
N ILE A 26 0.08 3.23 1.41
CA ILE A 26 0.90 2.15 0.85
C ILE A 26 1.12 1.16 1.99
N TYR A 27 0.84 -0.12 1.77
CA TYR A 27 0.87 -1.12 2.83
C TYR A 27 1.41 -2.46 2.35
N ALA A 28 1.94 -3.23 3.30
CA ALA A 28 2.23 -4.64 3.15
C ALA A 28 1.36 -5.43 4.12
N ARG A 29 0.75 -6.51 3.66
CA ARG A 29 0.00 -7.47 4.51
C ARG A 29 0.48 -8.89 4.24
N ALA A 30 0.31 -9.78 5.20
CA ALA A 30 0.63 -11.19 5.00
C ALA A 30 -0.23 -11.76 3.85
N ALA A 31 0.39 -12.56 2.96
CA ALA A 31 -0.36 -13.25 1.91
C ALA A 31 -1.30 -14.31 2.50
N GLN A 32 -0.88 -14.91 3.62
CA GLN A 32 -1.68 -15.80 4.46
C GLN A 32 -1.49 -15.39 5.92
N GLY A 33 -2.58 -15.25 6.67
CA GLY A 33 -2.56 -14.83 8.08
C GLY A 33 -3.40 -13.57 8.32
N PRO A 34 -2.94 -12.65 9.19
CA PRO A 34 -3.75 -11.52 9.62
C PRO A 34 -4.15 -10.60 8.46
N ARG A 35 -5.39 -10.10 8.50
CA ARG A 35 -5.92 -9.20 7.46
C ARG A 35 -5.48 -7.74 7.62
N PHE A 36 -4.86 -7.39 8.75
CA PHE A 36 -4.32 -6.06 9.00
C PHE A 36 -2.91 -5.89 8.38
N PRO A 37 -2.50 -4.64 8.05
CA PRO A 37 -1.19 -4.40 7.46
C PRO A 37 -0.06 -4.62 8.47
N LEU A 38 1.03 -5.25 8.01
CA LEU A 38 2.28 -5.46 8.73
C LEU A 38 3.18 -4.22 8.72
N ALA A 39 3.04 -3.38 7.69
CA ALA A 39 3.72 -2.11 7.56
C ALA A 39 2.83 -1.17 6.75
N VAL A 40 2.80 0.12 7.11
CA VAL A 40 2.00 1.11 6.39
C VAL A 40 2.76 2.44 6.29
N LEU A 41 2.67 3.06 5.11
CA LEU A 41 3.15 4.40 4.81
C LEU A 41 1.98 5.25 4.35
N ARG A 42 1.86 6.46 4.92
CA ARG A 42 0.83 7.44 4.57
C ARG A 42 1.43 8.57 3.74
N LYS A 43 0.79 8.87 2.60
CA LYS A 43 1.15 9.92 1.63
C LYS A 43 -0.10 10.62 1.10
N GLN A 44 0.06 11.54 0.16
CA GLN A 44 -1.03 12.23 -0.53
C GLN A 44 -0.99 11.95 -2.03
N VAL A 45 -2.12 12.14 -2.72
CA VAL A 45 -2.21 11.91 -4.18
C VAL A 45 -1.24 12.80 -4.95
N LYS A 46 -1.03 14.05 -4.52
CA LYS A 46 -0.05 14.96 -5.11
C LYS A 46 1.39 14.47 -5.06
N ASP A 47 1.69 13.50 -4.19
CA ASP A 47 3.02 12.90 -4.11
C ASP A 47 3.23 11.85 -5.21
N LEU A 48 2.17 11.40 -5.90
CA LEU A 48 2.27 10.36 -6.93
C LEU A 48 2.78 10.91 -8.27
N PRO A 49 3.66 10.17 -8.98
CA PRO A 49 4.25 8.88 -8.58
C PRO A 49 5.32 9.04 -7.50
N LEU A 50 5.35 8.12 -6.52
CA LEU A 50 6.36 8.14 -5.45
C LEU A 50 7.06 6.80 -5.29
N SER A 51 8.33 6.87 -4.88
CA SER A 51 9.09 5.73 -4.38
C SER A 51 8.76 5.47 -2.92
N PHE A 52 8.59 4.21 -2.54
CA PHE A 52 8.29 3.77 -1.18
C PHE A 52 9.28 2.72 -0.69
N VAL A 53 9.43 2.65 0.63
CA VAL A 53 10.06 1.57 1.37
C VAL A 53 9.13 1.21 2.53
N LEU A 54 8.92 -0.07 2.77
CA LEU A 54 8.20 -0.60 3.92
C LEU A 54 9.11 -1.59 4.64
N ASP A 55 9.27 -1.41 5.94
CA ASP A 55 10.09 -2.27 6.80
C ASP A 55 9.41 -2.52 8.15
N ASP A 56 10.04 -3.33 8.98
CA ASP A 56 9.52 -3.72 10.30
C ASP A 56 9.34 -2.57 11.29
N SER A 57 10.06 -1.45 11.12
CA SER A 57 9.90 -0.27 11.99
C SER A 57 8.57 0.45 11.76
N MET A 58 7.94 0.20 10.61
CA MET A 58 6.63 0.73 10.25
C MET A 58 5.48 -0.19 10.69
N SER A 59 5.77 -1.26 11.45
CA SER A 59 4.72 -2.10 12.01
C SER A 59 3.94 -1.34 13.08
N MET A 60 2.62 -1.32 12.93
CA MET A 60 1.71 -0.66 13.87
C MET A 60 1.55 -1.44 15.17
N THR A 61 1.95 -2.72 15.21
CA THR A 61 1.79 -3.58 16.38
C THR A 61 3.03 -4.44 16.61
N PRO A 62 3.41 -4.74 17.86
CA PRO A 62 4.52 -5.65 18.13
C PRO A 62 4.20 -7.12 17.81
N VAL A 63 2.97 -7.42 17.38
CA VAL A 63 2.42 -8.78 17.26
C VAL A 63 2.87 -9.47 15.97
N ALA A 64 3.16 -8.71 14.91
CA ALA A 64 3.53 -9.25 13.61
C ALA A 64 4.36 -8.23 12.82
N LYS A 65 5.48 -8.68 12.26
CA LYS A 65 6.38 -7.88 11.42
C LYS A 65 6.35 -8.35 9.98
N LEU A 66 6.85 -7.53 9.06
CA LEU A 66 6.96 -7.89 7.66
C LEU A 66 7.90 -9.09 7.47
N SER A 67 8.99 -9.12 8.23
CA SER A 67 10.00 -10.20 8.20
C SER A 67 9.53 -11.55 8.73
N ASP A 68 8.40 -11.62 9.44
CA ASP A 68 7.88 -12.88 10.01
C ASP A 68 7.16 -13.76 8.97
N PHE A 69 6.87 -13.23 7.77
CA PHE A 69 6.06 -13.93 6.77
C PHE A 69 6.87 -14.26 5.52
N PRO A 70 6.69 -15.45 4.92
CA PRO A 70 7.43 -15.83 3.72
C PRO A 70 6.98 -15.05 2.48
N LEU A 71 5.72 -14.61 2.45
CA LEU A 71 5.12 -13.87 1.35
C LEU A 71 4.19 -12.78 1.87
N VAL A 72 4.31 -11.60 1.27
CA VAL A 72 3.47 -10.44 1.56
C VAL A 72 2.82 -9.91 0.29
N VAL A 73 1.60 -9.41 0.43
CA VAL A 73 0.92 -8.64 -0.62
C VAL A 73 1.18 -7.17 -0.35
N VAL A 74 1.77 -6.49 -1.32
CA VAL A 74 1.99 -5.04 -1.26
C VAL A 74 0.91 -4.35 -2.09
N GLY A 75 0.26 -3.36 -1.49
CA GLY A 75 -0.83 -2.62 -2.11
C GLY A 75 -0.77 -1.15 -1.79
N ALA A 76 -1.52 -0.38 -2.57
CA ALA A 76 -1.76 1.03 -2.34
C ALA A 76 -3.26 1.32 -2.44
N ARG A 77 -3.74 2.23 -1.60
CA ARG A 77 -5.14 2.68 -1.59
C ARG A 77 -5.23 4.20 -1.43
N ILE A 78 -6.04 4.83 -2.26
CA ILE A 78 -6.48 6.22 -2.09
C ILE A 78 -7.77 6.20 -1.28
N SER A 79 -7.72 6.72 -0.06
CA SER A 79 -8.87 6.80 0.84
C SER A 79 -9.62 8.10 0.66
N LYS A 80 -10.90 8.01 0.33
CA LYS A 80 -11.80 9.18 0.20
C LYS A 80 -12.21 9.79 1.52
N THR A 81 -12.15 9.00 2.57
CA THR A 81 -12.53 9.41 3.93
C THR A 81 -11.34 9.86 4.76
N GLY A 82 -10.11 9.67 4.26
CA GLY A 82 -8.87 9.87 5.01
C GLY A 82 -8.56 8.75 6.02
N ASN A 83 -9.45 7.77 6.18
CA ASN A 83 -9.29 6.68 7.14
C ASN A 83 -8.47 5.51 6.57
N ALA A 84 -7.72 4.85 7.45
CA ALA A 84 -6.95 3.64 7.15
C ALA A 84 -7.84 2.41 6.94
N THR A 85 -9.09 2.44 7.42
CA THR A 85 -10.10 1.43 7.09
C THR A 85 -10.58 1.63 5.65
N PRO A 86 -10.64 0.56 4.84
CA PRO A 86 -11.16 0.67 3.48
C PRO A 86 -12.65 1.02 3.44
N SER A 87 -13.02 1.89 2.50
CA SER A 87 -14.40 2.32 2.28
C SER A 87 -14.80 2.21 0.81
N ALA A 88 -16.11 2.14 0.54
CA ALA A 88 -16.62 2.18 -0.83
C ALA A 88 -16.22 3.50 -1.51
N GLY A 89 -15.84 3.43 -2.79
CA GLY A 89 -15.33 4.57 -3.56
C GLY A 89 -13.84 4.85 -3.41
N ASP A 90 -13.14 4.14 -2.52
CA ASP A 90 -11.67 4.15 -2.49
C ASP A 90 -11.12 3.60 -3.81
N LEU A 91 -9.93 4.07 -4.19
CA LEU A 91 -9.21 3.52 -5.34
C LEU A 91 -8.05 2.67 -4.85
N GLU A 92 -7.84 1.50 -5.45
CA GLU A 92 -6.83 0.55 -5.00
C GLU A 92 -6.02 -0.08 -6.15
N GLY A 93 -4.86 -0.60 -5.78
CA GLY A 93 -3.98 -1.40 -6.61
C GLY A 93 -3.11 -2.28 -5.73
N SER A 94 -2.79 -3.48 -6.21
CA SER A 94 -1.89 -4.39 -5.50
C SER A 94 -1.15 -5.28 -6.47
N ILE A 95 -0.03 -5.86 -6.01
CA ILE A 95 0.75 -6.83 -6.77
C ILE A 95 0.54 -8.24 -6.22
N ALA A 96 0.94 -9.23 -7.01
CA ALA A 96 1.04 -10.61 -6.55
C ALA A 96 1.93 -10.72 -5.29
N PRO A 97 1.71 -11.73 -4.43
CA PRO A 97 2.55 -11.96 -3.27
C PRO A 97 4.04 -12.03 -3.61
N VAL A 98 4.87 -11.36 -2.82
CA VAL A 98 6.34 -11.32 -2.97
C VAL A 98 7.02 -11.64 -1.64
N PRO A 99 8.24 -12.19 -1.65
CA PRO A 99 9.01 -12.35 -0.43
C PRO A 99 9.46 -10.98 0.12
N PRO A 100 9.52 -10.83 1.45
CA PRO A 100 10.29 -9.76 2.07
C PRO A 100 11.70 -9.62 1.46
N GLY A 101 12.18 -8.40 1.26
CA GLY A 101 13.45 -8.11 0.57
C GLY A 101 13.27 -7.72 -0.90
N SER A 102 12.07 -7.89 -1.46
CA SER A 102 11.79 -7.55 -2.85
C SER A 102 11.85 -6.05 -3.12
N LYS A 103 12.58 -5.66 -4.17
CA LYS A 103 12.79 -4.26 -4.59
C LYS A 103 12.30 -4.04 -6.02
N GLY A 104 12.11 -2.77 -6.39
CA GLY A 104 11.66 -2.39 -7.73
C GLY A 104 10.21 -2.77 -8.01
N LEU A 105 9.40 -2.96 -6.96
CA LEU A 105 7.98 -3.26 -7.08
C LEU A 105 7.25 -2.11 -7.78
N LYS A 106 6.27 -2.43 -8.62
CA LYS A 106 5.46 -1.42 -9.32
C LYS A 106 3.99 -1.62 -8.97
N ILE A 107 3.41 -0.65 -8.27
CA ILE A 107 2.00 -0.68 -7.87
C ILE A 107 1.26 0.38 -8.69
N ARG A 108 0.24 -0.04 -9.43
CA ARG A 108 -0.66 0.87 -10.13
C ARG A 108 -2.05 0.86 -9.47
N ILE A 109 -2.45 2.01 -8.95
CA ILE A 109 -3.81 2.23 -8.46
C ILE A 109 -4.72 2.39 -9.67
N SER A 110 -5.56 1.39 -9.93
CA SER A 110 -6.31 1.27 -11.20
C SER A 110 -7.74 0.73 -11.02
N THR A 111 -8.11 0.31 -9.81
CA THR A 111 -9.44 -0.26 -9.53
C THR A 111 -10.19 0.61 -8.54
N ARG A 112 -11.48 0.82 -8.78
CA ARG A 112 -12.39 1.44 -7.81
C ARG A 112 -13.07 0.36 -6.98
N ARG A 113 -13.07 0.55 -5.66
CA ARG A 113 -13.76 -0.33 -4.73
C ARG A 113 -15.26 -0.04 -4.74
N ASN A 114 -16.06 -1.09 -4.91
CA ASN A 114 -17.53 -1.06 -4.83
C ASN A 114 -18.00 -1.23 -3.38
#